data_AF-A0A2I0DYT9-F1
#
_entry.id   AF-A0A2I0DYT9-F1
#
_cell.length_a   1.000
_cell.length_b   1.000
_cell.length_c   1.000
_cell.angle_alpha   90.00
_cell.angle_beta   90.00
_cell.angle_gamma   90.00
#
_symmetry.space_group_name_H-M   'P 1'
#
loop_
_entity.id
_entity.type
_entity.pdbx_description
1 polymer ?
#
loop_
_entity_poly.entity_id
_entity_poly.type
_entity_poly.pdbx_seq_one_letter_code
_entity_poly.pdbx_strand_id
1 'polypeptide(L)'
;MLENLKRSINGQHLLVYFCLFVFWCFLRLFSQNALDLGWGFFPLVISLPFVPFILVWLGVQFYRNVRLYKQSFHKRWYVCHCVFSAMLLVLFVLHFF
;
A
#
# COMPACT_ATOMS: atom_id res chain seq x y z
N MET A 1 7.06 -27.69 5.87
CA MET A 1 6.00 -26.97 6.60
C MET A 1 6.25 -25.46 6.65
N LEU A 2 7.44 -25.00 7.07
CA LEU A 2 7.80 -23.58 7.15
C LEU A 2 7.74 -22.84 5.80
N GLU A 3 8.15 -23.48 4.70
CA GLU A 3 8.13 -22.88 3.35
C GLU A 3 6.70 -22.64 2.83
N ASN A 4 5.78 -23.57 3.10
CA ASN A 4 4.37 -23.42 2.72
C ASN A 4 3.70 -22.27 3.49
N LEU A 5 4.05 -22.12 4.78
CA LEU A 5 3.58 -20.99 5.60
C LEU A 5 4.11 -19.66 5.05
N LYS A 6 5.40 -19.58 4.72
CA LYS A 6 6.03 -18.39 4.15
C LYS A 6 5.42 -17.99 2.80
N ARG A 7 5.12 -18.96 1.95
CA ARG A 7 4.46 -18.74 0.65
C ARG A 7 3.03 -18.25 0.81
N SER A 8 2.28 -18.81 1.77
CA SER A 8 0.93 -18.37 2.11
C SER A 8 0.91 -16.92 2.59
N ILE A 9 1.80 -16.56 3.52
CA ILE A 9 1.94 -15.18 4.04
C ILE A 9 2.30 -14.19 2.93
N ASN A 10 3.22 -14.55 2.03
CA ASN A 10 3.56 -13.69 0.88
C ASN A 10 2.37 -13.49 -0.06
N GLY A 11 1.57 -14.53 -0.30
CA GLY A 11 0.33 -14.43 -1.08
C GLY A 11 -0.66 -13.45 -0.45
N GLN A 12 -0.83 -13.53 0.88
CA GLN A 12 -1.67 -12.58 1.62
C GLN A 12 -1.17 -11.14 1.49
N HIS A 13 0.14 -10.90 1.56
CA HIS A 13 0.69 -9.55 1.36
C HIS A 13 0.42 -8.99 -0.03
N LEU A 14 0.52 -9.81 -1.09
CA LEU A 14 0.17 -9.40 -2.44
C LEU A 14 -1.32 -9.07 -2.57
N LEU A 15 -2.19 -9.87 -1.95
CA LEU A 15 -3.62 -9.59 -1.89
C LEU A 15 -3.89 -8.25 -1.20
N VAL A 16 -3.20 -7.97 -0.08
CA VAL A 16 -3.33 -6.67 0.61
C VAL A 16 -2.90 -5.52 -0.28
N TYR A 17 -1.78 -5.65 -1.01
CA TYR A 17 -1.35 -4.61 -1.96
C TYR A 17 -2.39 -4.38 -3.06
N PHE A 18 -2.98 -5.44 -3.59
CA PHE A 18 -4.07 -5.33 -4.56
C PHE A 18 -5.29 -4.62 -3.97
N CYS A 19 -5.73 -4.99 -2.76
CA CYS A 19 -6.84 -4.33 -2.07
C CYS A 19 -6.55 -2.85 -1.82
N LEU A 20 -5.32 -2.49 -1.43
CA LEU A 20 -4.90 -1.10 -1.23
C LEU A 20 -4.89 -0.31 -2.54
N PHE A 21 -4.50 -0.92 -3.66
CA PHE A 21 -4.57 -0.31 -4.97
C PHE A 21 -6.02 -0.05 -5.40
N VAL A 22 -6.90 -1.02 -5.23
CA VAL A 22 -8.34 -0.87 -5.51
C VAL A 22 -8.96 0.20 -4.63
N PHE A 23 -8.65 0.20 -3.33
CA PHE A 23 -9.08 1.24 -2.41
C PHE A 23 -8.60 2.63 -2.84
N TRP A 24 -7.33 2.76 -3.24
CA TRP A 24 -6.80 4.02 -3.77
C TRP A 24 -7.56 4.49 -5.02
N CYS A 25 -7.90 3.61 -5.96
CA CYS A 25 -8.71 3.97 -7.13
C CYS A 25 -10.09 4.53 -6.74
N PHE A 26 -10.78 3.88 -5.79
CA PHE A 26 -12.06 4.37 -5.29
C PHE A 26 -11.92 5.71 -4.58
N LEU A 27 -10.89 5.87 -3.74
CA LEU A 27 -10.61 7.11 -3.05
C LEU A 27 -10.34 8.25 -4.04
N ARG A 28 -9.63 7.97 -5.14
CA ARG A 28 -9.37 8.94 -6.21
C ARG A 28 -10.64 9.38 -6.92
N LEU A 29 -11.46 8.42 -7.37
CA LEU A 29 -12.74 8.71 -8.01
C LEU A 29 -13.67 9.49 -7.07
N PHE A 30 -13.76 9.07 -5.81
CA PHE A 30 -14.54 9.75 -4.80
C PHE A 30 -14.06 11.18 -4.58
N SER A 31 -12.74 11.40 -4.50
CA SER A 31 -12.17 12.74 -4.32
C SER A 31 -12.47 13.66 -5.50
N GLN A 32 -12.36 13.16 -6.73
CA GLN A 32 -12.71 13.91 -7.94
C GLN A 32 -14.19 14.31 -7.95
N ASN A 33 -15.08 13.35 -7.73
CA ASN A 33 -16.53 13.62 -7.71
C ASN A 33 -16.92 14.56 -6.55
N ALA A 34 -16.29 14.42 -5.39
CA ALA A 34 -16.54 15.30 -4.25
C ALA A 34 -16.07 16.74 -4.54
N LEU A 35 -14.96 16.93 -5.23
CA LEU A 35 -14.52 18.25 -5.67
C LEU A 35 -15.53 18.89 -6.64
N ASP A 36 -16.01 18.13 -7.62
CA ASP A 36 -17.00 18.60 -8.60
C ASP A 36 -18.34 18.97 -7.94
N LEU A 37 -18.72 18.29 -6.86
CA LEU A 37 -19.93 18.56 -6.06
C LEU A 37 -19.74 19.68 -5.02
N GLY A 38 -18.56 20.30 -4.95
CA GLY A 38 -18.25 21.34 -3.96
C GLY A 38 -17.94 20.82 -2.55
N TRP A 39 -17.74 19.51 -2.39
CA TRP A 39 -17.46 18.82 -1.13
C TRP A 39 -15.95 18.54 -0.95
N GLY A 40 -15.09 19.44 -1.40
CA GLY A 40 -13.62 19.20 -1.44
C GLY A 40 -12.97 18.80 -0.11
N PHE A 41 -13.59 19.14 1.03
CA PHE A 41 -13.08 18.77 2.36
C PHE A 41 -13.47 17.34 2.80
N PHE A 42 -14.57 16.79 2.28
CA PHE A 42 -15.14 15.52 2.73
C PHE A 42 -14.24 14.29 2.46
N PRO A 43 -13.57 14.18 1.29
CA PRO A 43 -12.57 13.13 1.06
C PRO A 43 -11.42 13.13 2.06
N LEU A 44 -10.96 14.31 2.46
CA LEU A 44 -9.90 14.44 3.45
C LEU A 44 -10.33 13.88 4.80
N VAL A 45 -11.54 14.23 5.27
CA VAL A 45 -12.07 13.80 6.58
C VAL A 45 -12.24 12.29 6.65
N ILE A 46 -12.80 11.68 5.60
CA ILE A 46 -13.04 10.23 5.57
C ILE A 46 -11.72 9.46 5.51
N SER A 47 -10.72 9.99 4.82
CA SER A 47 -9.45 9.28 4.58
C SER A 47 -8.41 9.48 5.68
N LEU A 48 -8.46 10.60 6.41
CA LEU A 48 -7.59 10.94 7.56
C LEU A 48 -7.39 9.82 8.59
N PRO A 49 -8.42 9.06 9.01
CA PRO A 49 -8.22 7.99 9.98
C PRO A 49 -7.59 6.72 9.39
N PHE A 50 -7.52 6.57 8.07
CA PHE A 50 -7.04 5.33 7.43
C PHE A 50 -5.69 5.51 6.76
N VAL A 51 -5.48 6.62 6.06
CA VAL A 51 -4.32 6.86 5.22
C VAL A 51 -3.00 6.90 6.01
N PRO A 52 -2.90 7.57 7.18
CA PRO A 52 -1.68 7.54 7.98
C PRO A 52 -1.28 6.12 8.39
N PHE A 53 -2.24 5.28 8.78
CA PHE A 53 -1.96 3.88 9.13
C PHE A 53 -1.51 3.07 7.91
N ILE A 54 -2.14 3.28 6.75
CA ILE A 54 -1.72 2.65 5.50
C ILE A 54 -0.29 3.05 5.15
N LEU A 55 0.04 4.35 5.22
CA LEU A 55 1.38 4.86 4.91
C LEU A 55 2.44 4.30 5.85
N VAL A 56 2.18 4.31 7.16
CA VAL A 56 3.09 3.72 8.16
C VAL A 56 3.27 2.23 7.90
N TRP A 57 2.18 1.50 7.64
CA TRP A 57 2.25 0.07 7.35
C TRP A 57 3.06 -0.21 6.08
N LEU A 58 2.83 0.52 4.99
CA LEU A 58 3.58 0.40 3.74
C LEU A 58 5.07 0.68 3.96
N GLY A 59 5.42 1.72 4.73
CA GLY A 59 6.80 2.04 5.08
C GLY A 59 7.49 0.93 5.89
N VAL A 60 6.80 0.39 6.90
CA VAL A 60 7.30 -0.75 7.69
C VAL A 60 7.50 -1.98 6.81
N GLN A 61 6.54 -2.29 5.92
CA GLN A 61 6.67 -3.42 5.00
C GLN A 61 7.83 -3.23 4.02
N PHE A 62 8.00 -2.03 3.47
CA PHE A 62 9.12 -1.72 2.59
C PHE A 62 10.46 -1.94 3.31
N TYR A 63 10.63 -1.35 4.51
CA TYR A 63 11.85 -1.51 5.30
C TYR A 63 12.14 -2.98 5.64
N ARG A 64 11.11 -3.74 6.06
CA ARG A 64 11.22 -5.16 6.36
C ARG A 64 11.71 -5.96 5.14
N ASN A 65 11.13 -5.72 3.97
CA ASN A 65 11.48 -6.43 2.74
C ASN A 65 12.87 -6.04 2.22
N VAL A 66 13.28 -4.76 2.36
CA VAL A 66 14.66 -4.32 2.06
C VAL A 66 15.67 -5.02 2.96
N ARG A 67 15.39 -5.13 4.27
CA ARG A 67 16.27 -5.84 5.21
C ARG A 67 16.38 -7.32 4.84
N LEU A 68 15.27 -7.98 4.53
CA LEU A 68 15.25 -9.39 4.13
C LEU A 68 15.93 -9.63 2.77
N TYR A 69 15.81 -8.68 1.84
CA TYR A 69 16.53 -8.70 0.56
C TYR A 69 18.05 -8.73 0.77
N LYS A 70 18.57 -7.94 1.72
CA LYS A 70 20.01 -7.91 2.05
C LYS A 70 20.50 -9.23 2.67
N GLN A 71 19.63 -9.99 3.33
CA GLN A 71 20.01 -11.20 4.08
C GLN A 71 19.71 -12.53 3.36
N SER A 72 18.91 -12.54 2.29
CA SER A 72 18.36 -13.77 1.71
C SER A 72 18.80 -14.04 0.27
N PHE A 73 18.92 -15.33 -0.09
CA PHE A 73 19.16 -15.79 -1.47
C PHE A 73 17.93 -15.63 -2.39
N HIS A 74 16.70 -15.60 -1.84
CA HIS A 74 15.47 -15.45 -2.63
C HIS A 74 15.12 -13.98 -2.91
N LYS A 75 15.96 -13.30 -3.69
CA LYS A 75 15.90 -11.86 -3.94
C LYS A 75 14.64 -11.39 -4.68
N ARG A 76 14.12 -12.19 -5.62
CA ARG A 76 13.01 -11.78 -6.52
C ARG A 76 11.73 -11.41 -5.77
N TRP A 77 11.35 -12.20 -4.78
CA TRP A 77 10.13 -11.96 -4.00
C TRP A 77 10.21 -10.66 -3.20
N TYR A 78 11.33 -10.43 -2.52
CA TYR A 78 11.50 -9.21 -1.72
C TYR A 78 11.52 -7.95 -2.60
N VAL A 79 12.15 -8.01 -3.78
CA VAL A 79 12.11 -6.91 -4.77
C VAL A 79 10.67 -6.62 -5.19
N CYS A 80 9.89 -7.65 -5.50
CA CYS A 80 8.49 -7.51 -5.87
C CYS A 80 7.67 -6.79 -4.78
N HIS A 81 7.81 -7.22 -3.52
CA HIS A 81 7.13 -6.56 -2.40
C HIS A 81 7.62 -5.12 -2.18
N CYS A 82 8.92 -4.84 -2.35
CA CYS A 82 9.46 -3.48 -2.28
C CYS A 82 8.88 -2.58 -3.37
N VAL A 83 8.79 -3.07 -4.62
CA VAL A 83 8.22 -2.30 -5.73
C VAL A 83 6.76 -1.98 -5.47
N PHE A 84 5.95 -2.96 -5.07
CA PHE A 84 4.53 -2.73 -4.77
C PHE A 84 4.32 -1.78 -3.59
N SER A 85 5.07 -1.96 -2.50
CA SER A 85 4.95 -1.07 -1.33
C SER A 85 5.41 0.35 -1.63
N ALA A 86 6.50 0.54 -2.38
CA ALA A 86 6.96 1.86 -2.81
C ALA A 86 5.97 2.53 -3.77
N MET A 87 5.46 1.80 -4.77
CA MET A 87 4.46 2.31 -5.71
C MET A 87 3.20 2.76 -4.97
N LEU A 88 2.66 1.93 -4.08
CA LEU A 88 1.49 2.28 -3.26
C LEU A 88 1.77 3.50 -2.37
N LEU A 89 2.93 3.55 -1.72
CA LEU A 89 3.29 4.67 -0.86
C LEU A 89 3.31 5.98 -1.66
N VAL A 90 3.91 5.99 -2.85
CA VAL A 90 3.92 7.15 -3.75
C VAL A 90 2.49 7.52 -4.17
N LEU A 91 1.65 6.54 -4.55
CA LEU A 91 0.26 6.80 -4.94
C LEU A 91 -0.56 7.44 -3.81
N PHE A 92 -0.42 6.95 -2.59
CA PHE A 92 -1.12 7.54 -1.44
C PHE A 92 -0.57 8.91 -1.09
N VAL A 93 0.74 9.13 -1.10
CA VAL A 93 1.33 10.45 -0.82
C VAL A 93 0.89 11.49 -1.85
N LEU A 94 0.99 11.18 -3.16
CA LEU A 94 0.60 12.09 -4.25
C LEU A 94 -0.91 12.34 -4.34
N HIS A 95 -1.74 11.55 -3.65
CA HIS A 95 -3.18 11.82 -3.60
C HIS A 95 -3.52 12.99 -2.66
N PHE A 96 -2.65 13.26 -1.68
CA PHE A 96 -2.88 14.27 -0.62
C PHE A 96 -1.92 15.47 -0.66
N PHE A 97 -0.86 15.42 -1.47
CA PHE A 97 0.06 16.53 -1.75
C PHE A 97 -0.20 17.09 -3.14
#